data_AF-Q6CB79-F1
#
_entry.id   AF-Q6CB79-F1
#
_cell.length_a   1.000
_cell.length_b   1.000
_cell.length_c   1.000
_cell.angle_alpha   90.00
_cell.angle_beta   90.00
_cell.angle_gamma   90.00
#
_symmetry.space_group_name_H-M   'P 1'
#
loop_
_entity.id
_entity.type
_entity.pdbx_description
1 polymer ?
#
loop_
_entity_poly.entity_id
_entity_poly.type
_entity_poly.pdbx_seq_one_letter_code
_entity_poly.pdbx_strand_id
1 'polypeptide(L)'
;MLFKTLLISATAVLAAPIACEQPQEHVEANSNSNPKYSLNAILPGQGASGMKGLQIRGDDIVYGLTQGYSYFKLEAVGDNLVNVESPGQGPRELYAADNGELVINEHPAQVGKGYDGGWKFEGDGPVKSVTYYGANEWYSCTSKDDPLHGGQVVYIKKGDNYACKDPIHFTVAATKE
;
A
#
# COMPACT_ATOMS: atom_id res chain seq x y z
N MET A 1 32.58 -54.09 20.68
CA MET A 1 31.32 -53.41 20.28
C MET A 1 30.17 -54.36 20.57
N LEU A 2 28.96 -53.80 20.71
CA LEU A 2 27.67 -54.41 21.07
C LEU A 2 27.31 -54.35 22.56
N PHE A 3 26.77 -53.19 22.96
CA PHE A 3 25.70 -53.16 23.96
C PHE A 3 24.35 -53.12 23.24
N LYS A 4 23.48 -54.04 23.68
CA LYS A 4 22.19 -54.38 23.07
C LYS A 4 21.18 -53.25 23.24
N THR A 5 20.47 -52.98 22.15
CA THR A 5 19.32 -52.08 22.03
C THR A 5 18.19 -52.50 22.97
N LEU A 6 17.62 -51.51 23.68
CA LEU A 6 16.45 -51.65 24.53
C LEU A 6 15.22 -51.99 23.68
N LEU A 7 14.49 -53.05 24.07
CA LEU A 7 13.10 -53.29 23.68
C LEU A 7 12.23 -53.02 24.91
N ILE A 8 11.32 -52.04 24.80
CA ILE A 8 10.11 -52.02 25.62
C ILE A 8 8.94 -51.75 24.67
N SER A 9 8.16 -52.79 24.47
CA SER A 9 6.82 -52.77 23.87
C SER A 9 5.79 -52.90 24.99
N ALA A 10 4.76 -52.06 24.97
CA ALA A 10 3.46 -52.25 25.65
C ALA A 10 2.64 -50.97 25.42
N THR A 11 1.33 -50.93 25.18
CA THR A 11 0.28 -51.92 24.94
C THR A 11 -0.89 -51.11 24.35
N ALA A 12 -1.63 -51.74 23.44
CA ALA A 12 -2.74 -51.14 22.71
C ALA A 12 -3.89 -50.64 23.63
N VAL A 13 -4.52 -49.54 23.23
CA VAL A 13 -5.92 -49.27 23.54
C VAL A 13 -6.68 -49.26 22.22
N LEU A 14 -7.45 -50.32 21.99
CA LEU A 14 -8.53 -50.37 21.01
C LEU A 14 -9.66 -49.49 21.55
N ALA A 15 -9.80 -48.29 21.00
CA ALA A 15 -11.05 -47.56 21.01
C ALA A 15 -11.52 -47.42 19.56
N ALA A 16 -12.81 -47.69 19.35
CA ALA A 16 -13.50 -47.75 18.06
C ALA A 16 -13.15 -46.57 17.12
N PRO A 17 -13.26 -46.74 15.79
CA PRO A 17 -13.11 -45.63 14.86
C PRO A 17 -14.31 -44.70 15.06
N ILE A 18 -14.17 -43.73 15.97
CA ILE A 18 -14.90 -42.50 15.83
C ILE A 18 -14.38 -41.95 14.51
N ALA A 19 -15.27 -41.80 13.54
CA ALA A 19 -15.02 -40.96 12.39
C ALA A 19 -14.69 -39.57 12.95
N CYS A 20 -13.42 -39.33 13.23
CA CYS A 20 -12.90 -38.00 13.17
C CYS A 20 -13.15 -37.62 11.72
N GLU A 21 -14.17 -36.80 11.48
CA GLU A 21 -14.03 -35.74 10.49
C GLU A 21 -12.63 -35.19 10.76
N GLN A 22 -11.66 -35.58 9.93
CA GLN A 22 -10.50 -34.74 9.72
C GLN A 22 -11.11 -33.35 9.59
N PRO A 23 -10.63 -32.33 10.32
CA PRO A 23 -10.78 -30.99 9.81
C PRO A 23 -10.32 -31.14 8.38
N GLN A 24 -11.26 -31.03 7.44
CA GLN A 24 -10.89 -30.85 6.06
C GLN A 24 -9.91 -29.69 6.19
N GLU A 25 -8.64 -29.96 5.94
CA GLU A 25 -7.75 -28.94 5.46
C GLU A 25 -8.56 -28.38 4.29
N HIS A 26 -9.29 -27.31 4.59
CA HIS A 26 -9.65 -26.33 3.62
C HIS A 26 -8.29 -25.99 3.04
N VAL A 27 -7.96 -26.70 1.96
CA VAL A 27 -7.13 -26.20 0.90
C VAL A 27 -7.77 -24.85 0.63
N GLU A 28 -7.25 -23.81 1.28
CA GLU A 28 -7.51 -22.43 0.94
C GLU A 28 -7.03 -22.31 -0.50
N ALA A 29 -7.94 -22.61 -1.42
CA ALA A 29 -7.79 -22.36 -2.82
C ALA A 29 -7.51 -20.86 -2.96
N ASN A 30 -6.29 -20.53 -3.36
CA ASN A 30 -5.84 -19.18 -3.71
C ASN A 30 -6.04 -18.09 -2.63
N SER A 31 -5.17 -18.06 -1.62
CA SER A 31 -4.80 -16.78 -1.02
C SER A 31 -3.88 -16.04 -2.01
N ASN A 32 -4.47 -15.48 -3.06
CA ASN A 32 -3.78 -14.55 -3.95
C ASN A 32 -3.71 -13.22 -3.19
N SER A 33 -2.80 -13.11 -2.21
CA SER A 33 -2.62 -11.85 -1.49
C SER A 33 -2.00 -10.84 -2.43
N ASN A 34 -2.80 -9.87 -2.84
CA ASN A 34 -2.31 -8.75 -3.65
C ASN A 34 -1.16 -8.07 -2.89
N PRO A 35 -0.09 -7.67 -3.60
CA PRO A 35 1.04 -7.02 -2.95
C PRO A 35 0.59 -5.70 -2.32
N LYS A 36 1.02 -5.48 -1.07
CA LYS A 36 0.78 -4.25 -0.32
C LYS A 36 2.01 -3.35 -0.35
N TYR A 37 1.77 -2.05 -0.51
CA TYR A 37 2.82 -1.04 -0.59
C TYR A 37 2.55 0.14 0.36
N SER A 38 3.63 0.74 0.84
CA SER A 38 3.60 2.09 1.42
C SER A 38 4.20 3.07 0.41
N LEU A 39 3.61 4.26 0.25
CA LEU A 39 4.17 5.31 -0.58
C LEU A 39 5.08 6.23 0.22
N ASN A 40 6.18 6.64 -0.39
CA ASN A 40 7.19 7.48 0.21
C ASN A 40 7.62 8.58 -0.75
N ALA A 41 7.74 9.81 -0.27
CA ALA A 41 8.42 10.90 -0.96
C ALA A 41 9.93 10.81 -0.70
N ILE A 42 10.73 10.92 -1.76
CA ILE A 42 12.18 11.01 -1.72
C ILE A 42 12.58 12.41 -2.22
N LEU A 43 12.98 13.26 -1.30
CA LEU A 43 13.46 14.60 -1.63
C LEU A 43 14.82 14.53 -2.36
N PRO A 44 15.13 15.51 -3.24
CA PRO A 44 16.38 15.54 -3.97
C PRO A 44 17.60 15.40 -3.04
N GLY A 45 18.50 14.48 -3.38
CA GLY A 45 19.74 14.23 -2.65
C GLY A 45 19.61 13.39 -1.37
N GLN A 46 18.40 12.96 -0.97
CA GLN A 46 18.22 12.22 0.29
C GLN A 46 18.32 10.69 0.15
N GLY A 47 18.16 10.16 -1.06
CA GLY A 47 18.17 8.71 -1.32
C GLY A 47 17.13 7.93 -0.49
N ALA A 48 17.28 6.62 -0.41
CA ALA A 48 16.34 5.74 0.31
C ALA A 48 16.29 6.02 1.83
N SER A 49 17.41 6.41 2.44
CA SER A 49 17.49 6.69 3.89
C SER A 49 16.71 7.91 4.34
N GLY A 50 16.37 8.82 3.42
CA GLY A 50 15.55 10.00 3.71
C GLY A 50 14.12 9.92 3.19
N MET A 51 13.63 8.71 2.90
CA MET A 51 12.23 8.49 2.53
C MET A 51 11.30 9.04 3.62
N LYS A 52 10.32 9.84 3.19
CA LYS A 52 9.23 10.35 4.03
C LYS A 52 7.95 9.66 3.62
N GLY A 53 7.36 8.88 4.52
CA GLY A 53 6.08 8.23 4.26
C GLY A 53 5.00 9.24 3.89
N LEU A 54 4.21 8.93 2.87
CA LEU A 54 2.99 9.66 2.58
C LEU A 54 1.91 9.28 3.61
N GLN A 55 1.03 10.23 3.89
CA GLN A 55 0.06 10.18 4.98
C GLN A 55 -1.28 10.72 4.47
N ILE A 56 -2.37 10.26 5.07
CA ILE A 56 -3.71 10.80 4.80
C ILE A 56 -3.98 11.97 5.76
N ARG A 57 -4.51 13.08 5.22
CA ARG A 57 -5.09 14.18 5.99
C ARG A 57 -6.45 14.56 5.38
N GLY A 58 -7.54 14.18 6.04
CA GLY A 58 -8.87 14.30 5.44
C GLY A 58 -8.96 13.40 4.22
N ASP A 59 -9.20 14.00 3.05
CA ASP A 59 -9.18 13.31 1.76
C ASP A 59 -7.87 13.54 0.99
N ASP A 60 -6.94 14.34 1.51
CA ASP A 60 -5.67 14.66 0.86
C ASP A 60 -4.59 13.63 1.17
N ILE A 61 -3.68 13.44 0.22
CA ILE A 61 -2.37 12.81 0.47
C ILE A 61 -1.31 13.88 0.70
N VAL A 62 -0.60 13.74 1.81
CA VAL A 62 0.42 14.68 2.27
C VAL A 62 1.70 13.96 2.70
N TYR A 63 2.81 14.68 2.85
CA TYR A 63 3.95 14.23 3.65
C TYR A 63 4.33 15.27 4.70
N GLY A 64 4.99 14.81 5.77
CA GLY A 64 5.55 15.68 6.79
C GLY A 64 4.49 16.35 7.66
N LEU A 65 3.39 15.65 7.97
CA LEU A 65 2.43 16.09 8.99
C LEU A 65 3.14 16.29 10.32
N THR A 66 2.71 17.31 11.06
CA THR A 66 3.20 17.57 12.43
C THR A 66 2.29 16.95 13.48
N GLN A 67 1.01 16.73 13.14
CA GLN A 67 -0.02 16.17 14.01
C GLN A 67 -1.03 15.36 13.17
N GLY A 68 -1.64 14.33 13.78
CA GLY A 68 -2.51 13.39 13.08
C GLY A 68 -1.70 12.42 12.20
N TYR A 69 -1.88 11.12 12.41
CA TYR A 69 -1.24 10.10 11.57
C TYR A 69 -2.32 9.16 11.06
N SER A 70 -2.37 9.00 9.75
CA SER A 70 -2.93 7.80 9.13
C SER A 70 -1.98 7.41 8.02
N TYR A 71 -1.03 6.55 8.37
CA TYR A 71 -0.32 5.77 7.36
C TYR A 71 -1.34 4.93 6.64
N PHE A 72 -1.20 4.85 5.32
CA PHE A 72 -2.08 4.04 4.50
C PHE A 72 -1.29 2.98 3.79
N LYS A 73 -1.94 1.85 3.54
CA LYS A 73 -1.41 0.78 2.71
C LYS A 73 -2.15 0.78 1.38
N LEU A 74 -1.38 0.53 0.34
CA LEU A 74 -1.85 0.40 -1.01
C LEU A 74 -1.92 -1.07 -1.37
N GLU A 75 -3.12 -1.61 -1.54
CA GLU A 75 -3.32 -2.93 -2.09
C GLU A 75 -3.50 -2.82 -3.61
N ALA A 76 -2.56 -3.38 -4.39
CA ALA A 76 -2.66 -3.38 -5.83
C ALA A 76 -3.72 -4.40 -6.29
N VAL A 77 -4.89 -3.92 -6.69
CA VAL A 77 -6.02 -4.79 -7.07
C VAL A 77 -6.13 -4.84 -8.59
N GLY A 78 -5.53 -5.87 -9.21
CA GLY A 78 -5.51 -6.00 -10.67
C GLY A 78 -4.54 -5.04 -11.36
N ASP A 79 -4.76 -4.81 -12.66
CA ASP A 79 -3.86 -4.01 -13.48
C ASP A 79 -4.10 -2.51 -13.24
N ASN A 80 -3.27 -1.92 -12.39
CA ASN A 80 -3.10 -0.47 -12.17
C ASN A 80 -4.10 0.23 -11.23
N LEU A 81 -4.95 -0.52 -10.51
CA LEU A 81 -5.80 0.03 -9.44
C LEU A 81 -5.17 -0.20 -8.07
N VAL A 82 -5.46 0.72 -7.15
CA VAL A 82 -4.89 0.66 -5.81
C VAL A 82 -5.90 1.06 -4.75
N ASN A 83 -6.28 0.09 -3.94
CA ASN A 83 -7.11 0.32 -2.76
C ASN A 83 -6.27 0.92 -1.65
N VAL A 84 -6.86 1.83 -0.89
CA VAL A 84 -6.27 2.48 0.26
C VAL A 84 -6.85 1.84 1.52
N GLU A 85 -6.00 1.14 2.25
CA GLU A 85 -6.31 0.66 3.59
C GLU A 85 -5.80 1.66 4.62
N SER A 86 -6.71 2.27 5.38
CA SER A 86 -6.40 3.18 6.49
C SER A 86 -7.17 2.76 7.75
N PRO A 87 -6.50 2.58 8.91
CA PRO A 87 -7.17 2.12 10.13
C PRO A 87 -8.35 3.01 10.53
N GLY A 88 -9.51 2.39 10.77
CA GLY A 88 -10.72 3.10 11.21
C GLY A 88 -11.48 3.84 10.09
N GLN A 89 -11.05 3.72 8.83
CA GLN A 89 -11.75 4.29 7.68
C GLN A 89 -12.36 3.17 6.82
N GLY A 90 -13.48 3.48 6.14
CA GLY A 90 -14.08 2.59 5.14
C GLY A 90 -13.19 2.39 3.91
N PRO A 91 -13.57 1.50 2.98
CA PRO A 91 -12.79 1.26 1.76
C PRO A 91 -12.70 2.54 0.91
N ARG A 92 -11.47 2.91 0.56
CA ARG A 92 -11.16 4.08 -0.28
C ARG A 92 -10.21 3.68 -1.40
N GLU A 93 -10.12 4.51 -2.42
CA GLU A 93 -9.16 4.38 -3.52
C GLU A 93 -8.29 5.64 -3.65
N LEU A 94 -7.08 5.47 -4.19
CA LEU A 94 -6.15 6.55 -4.45
C LEU A 94 -6.29 7.09 -5.88
N TYR A 95 -6.54 8.39 -6.00
CA TYR A 95 -6.68 9.09 -7.28
C TYR A 95 -5.77 10.30 -7.38
N ALA A 96 -5.61 10.80 -8.61
CA ALA A 96 -5.15 12.15 -8.85
C ALA A 96 -6.31 12.97 -9.44
N ALA A 97 -6.70 14.06 -8.78
CA ALA A 97 -7.72 15.00 -9.24
C ALA A 97 -7.30 15.72 -10.54
N ASP A 98 -8.18 16.55 -11.10
CA ASP A 98 -7.95 17.24 -12.38
C ASP A 98 -6.75 18.20 -12.32
N ASN A 99 -6.54 18.84 -11.17
CA ASN A 99 -5.37 19.70 -10.89
C ASN A 99 -4.09 18.90 -10.58
N GLY A 100 -4.16 17.56 -10.60
CA GLY A 100 -3.05 16.67 -10.26
C GLY A 100 -2.93 16.30 -8.78
N GLU A 101 -3.78 16.83 -7.90
CA GLU A 101 -3.74 16.57 -6.46
C GLU A 101 -4.01 15.11 -6.13
N LEU A 102 -3.21 14.52 -5.25
CA LEU A 102 -3.44 13.15 -4.81
C LEU A 102 -4.44 13.14 -3.68
N VAL A 103 -5.54 12.42 -3.91
CA VAL A 103 -6.68 12.35 -3.00
C VAL A 103 -7.13 10.91 -2.81
N ILE A 104 -7.80 10.66 -1.69
CA ILE A 104 -8.51 9.42 -1.44
C ILE A 104 -10.00 9.67 -1.51
N ASN A 105 -10.76 8.73 -2.06
CA ASN A 105 -12.22 8.86 -2.13
C ASN A 105 -12.91 7.50 -1.91
N GLU A 106 -14.19 7.51 -1.51
CA GLU A 106 -14.96 6.30 -1.19
C GLU A 106 -15.11 5.36 -2.41
N HIS A 107 -15.01 4.05 -2.13
CA HIS A 107 -15.24 2.92 -3.03
C HIS A 107 -16.65 2.32 -2.71
N PRO A 108 -17.45 1.86 -3.70
CA PRO A 108 -17.00 1.09 -4.84
C PRO A 108 -16.63 1.87 -6.11
N ALA A 109 -15.48 1.58 -6.69
CA ALA A 109 -15.42 1.18 -8.09
C ALA A 109 -16.14 -0.16 -8.17
N GLN A 110 -17.40 -0.12 -8.59
CA GLN A 110 -18.26 -1.30 -8.67
C GLN A 110 -17.62 -2.34 -9.60
N VAL A 111 -17.34 -3.55 -9.09
CA VAL A 111 -16.74 -4.65 -9.84
C VAL A 111 -17.50 -4.91 -11.15
N GLY A 112 -16.78 -4.95 -12.29
CA GLY A 112 -17.35 -5.34 -13.59
C GLY A 112 -17.51 -4.26 -14.66
N LYS A 113 -16.92 -3.06 -14.51
CA LYS A 113 -17.01 -1.95 -15.50
C LYS A 113 -15.67 -1.42 -16.03
N GLY A 114 -14.73 -2.30 -16.39
CA GLY A 114 -13.59 -1.93 -17.25
C GLY A 114 -12.76 -0.74 -16.73
N TYR A 115 -12.15 -0.92 -15.56
CA TYR A 115 -11.27 0.06 -14.96
C TYR A 115 -9.82 -0.32 -15.27
N ASP A 116 -9.28 0.17 -16.38
CA ASP A 116 -7.84 0.20 -16.63
C ASP A 116 -7.27 1.35 -15.78
N GLY A 117 -6.41 1.03 -14.82
CA GLY A 117 -5.91 2.02 -13.89
C GLY A 117 -4.85 2.97 -14.47
N GLY A 118 -4.27 3.77 -13.57
CA GLY A 118 -3.17 4.69 -13.88
C GLY A 118 -1.89 4.35 -13.15
N TRP A 119 -1.95 3.59 -12.05
CA TRP A 119 -0.81 3.35 -11.18
C TRP A 119 0.07 2.23 -11.69
N LYS A 120 1.33 2.53 -12.03
CA LYS A 120 2.33 1.51 -12.35
C LYS A 120 3.43 1.50 -11.32
N PHE A 121 3.75 0.31 -10.81
CA PHE A 121 4.83 0.07 -9.86
C PHE A 121 5.96 -0.70 -10.55
N GLU A 122 7.04 0.00 -10.91
CA GLU A 122 8.14 -0.56 -11.73
C GLU A 122 9.42 -0.75 -10.90
N GLY A 123 10.25 -1.70 -11.32
CA GLY A 123 11.55 -1.97 -10.74
C GLY A 123 11.64 -3.32 -10.02
N ASP A 124 12.86 -3.86 -10.02
CA ASP A 124 13.22 -5.10 -9.36
C ASP A 124 13.77 -4.79 -7.96
N GLY A 125 13.08 -5.22 -6.91
CA GLY A 125 13.53 -5.04 -5.53
C GLY A 125 12.44 -4.60 -4.54
N PRO A 126 12.82 -4.26 -3.30
CA PRO A 126 11.89 -3.87 -2.24
C PRO A 126 11.33 -2.45 -2.40
N VAL A 127 11.99 -1.61 -3.22
CA VAL A 127 11.58 -0.24 -3.54
C VAL A 127 11.26 -0.17 -5.03
N LYS A 128 10.05 0.27 -5.36
CA LYS A 128 9.55 0.41 -6.73
C LYS A 128 9.31 1.87 -7.06
N SER A 129 9.57 2.28 -8.31
CA SER A 129 9.15 3.57 -8.81
C SER A 129 7.65 3.57 -9.10
N VAL A 130 7.00 4.70 -8.87
CA VAL A 130 5.56 4.86 -9.08
C VAL A 130 5.31 5.83 -10.22
N THR A 131 4.45 5.45 -11.16
CA THR A 131 3.93 6.35 -12.20
C THR A 131 2.41 6.37 -12.19
N TYR A 132 1.82 7.47 -12.65
CA TYR A 132 0.39 7.65 -12.83
C TYR A 132 0.09 8.00 -14.29
N TYR A 133 -0.56 7.10 -15.04
CA TYR A 133 -0.72 7.17 -16.51
C TYR A 133 0.61 7.47 -17.24
N GLY A 134 1.71 6.85 -16.78
CA GLY A 134 3.05 7.07 -17.32
C GLY A 134 3.72 8.38 -16.89
N ALA A 135 3.02 9.29 -16.21
CA ALA A 135 3.62 10.47 -15.61
C ALA A 135 4.37 10.10 -14.32
N ASN A 136 5.54 10.70 -14.12
CA ASN A 136 6.40 10.45 -12.96
C ASN A 136 6.96 11.74 -12.33
N GLU A 137 6.43 12.90 -12.74
CA GLU A 137 6.83 14.18 -12.17
C GLU A 137 5.94 14.53 -10.99
N TRP A 138 6.48 14.32 -9.79
CA TRP A 138 5.80 14.56 -8.53
C TRP A 138 6.29 15.85 -7.89
N TYR A 139 5.36 16.57 -7.29
CA TYR A 139 5.66 17.76 -6.51
C TYR A 139 4.70 17.92 -5.35
N SER A 140 4.99 18.86 -4.47
CA SER A 140 4.09 19.24 -3.40
C SER A 140 4.01 20.73 -3.22
N CYS A 141 2.90 21.14 -2.63
CA CYS A 141 2.65 22.49 -2.22
C CYS A 141 2.39 22.53 -0.71
N THR A 142 2.89 23.57 -0.04
CA THR A 142 2.57 23.77 1.38
C THR A 142 1.07 24.04 1.51
N SER A 143 0.40 23.26 2.36
CA SER A 143 -1.02 23.45 2.65
C SER A 143 -1.27 24.84 3.21
N LYS A 144 -2.27 25.55 2.67
CA LYS A 144 -2.75 26.81 3.22
C LYS A 144 -4.00 26.66 4.08
N ASP A 145 -4.72 25.56 3.87
CA ASP A 145 -6.06 25.36 4.41
C ASP A 145 -6.05 24.65 5.77
N ASP A 146 -4.93 24.01 6.13
CA ASP A 146 -4.75 23.36 7.43
C ASP A 146 -3.33 23.61 7.99
N PRO A 147 -3.07 24.81 8.53
CA PRO A 147 -1.78 25.14 9.11
C PRO A 147 -1.53 24.42 10.46
N LEU A 148 -2.58 23.90 11.10
CA LEU A 148 -2.48 23.26 12.42
C LEU A 148 -1.84 21.87 12.32
N HIS A 149 -2.29 21.05 11.36
CA HIS A 149 -1.70 19.74 11.10
C HIS A 149 -0.50 19.82 10.15
N GLY A 150 -0.37 20.94 9.43
CA GLY A 150 0.71 21.20 8.50
C GLY A 150 0.70 20.20 7.33
N GLY A 151 1.89 19.87 6.83
CA GLY A 151 2.06 18.91 5.74
C GLY A 151 2.12 19.56 4.35
N GLN A 152 2.77 18.84 3.45
CA GLN A 152 2.93 19.20 2.04
C GLN A 152 1.97 18.35 1.21
N VAL A 153 1.00 18.98 0.55
CA VAL A 153 -0.01 18.30 -0.29
C VAL A 153 0.65 17.83 -1.56
N VAL A 154 0.45 16.56 -1.91
CA VAL A 154 1.14 15.88 -3.00
C VAL A 154 0.36 16.00 -4.31
N TYR A 155 1.08 16.24 -5.39
CA TYR A 155 0.55 16.37 -6.75
C TYR A 155 1.39 15.56 -7.74
N ILE A 156 0.73 15.03 -8.77
CA ILE A 156 1.34 14.63 -10.04
C ILE A 156 1.16 15.76 -11.05
N LYS A 157 2.20 16.10 -11.83
CA LYS A 157 2.08 17.12 -12.87
C LYS A 157 1.14 16.67 -13.98
N LYS A 158 0.02 17.38 -14.12
CA LYS A 158 -0.94 17.27 -15.22
C LYS A 158 -0.97 18.59 -15.99
N GLY A 159 -0.19 18.70 -17.06
CA GLY A 159 -0.07 19.91 -17.90
C GLY A 159 1.09 20.84 -17.51
N ASP A 160 1.04 22.08 -18.00
CA ASP A 160 2.21 22.98 -17.97
C ASP A 160 2.41 23.69 -16.63
N ASN A 161 1.33 23.90 -15.87
CA ASN A 161 1.36 24.70 -14.64
C ASN A 161 1.47 23.83 -13.38
N TYR A 162 2.03 24.40 -12.31
CA TYR A 162 1.99 23.83 -10.96
C TYR A 162 0.86 24.44 -10.14
N ALA A 163 0.36 23.70 -9.15
CA ALA A 163 -0.67 24.18 -8.24
C ALA A 163 -0.21 25.33 -7.32
N CYS A 164 1.11 25.53 -7.17
CA CYS A 164 1.70 26.60 -6.37
C CYS A 164 2.91 27.23 -7.06
N LYS A 165 3.27 28.44 -6.62
CA LYS A 165 4.37 29.23 -7.18
C LYS A 165 5.74 28.58 -6.98
N ASP A 166 5.96 28.01 -5.80
CA ASP A 166 7.24 27.45 -5.37
C ASP A 166 7.05 25.97 -5.00
N PRO A 167 6.86 25.07 -6.00
CA PRO A 167 6.64 23.65 -5.75
C PRO A 167 7.91 22.96 -5.27
N ILE A 168 7.76 21.98 -4.37
CA ILE A 168 8.86 21.11 -3.95
C ILE A 168 8.79 19.84 -4.78
N HIS A 169 9.78 19.60 -5.63
CA HIS A 169 9.85 18.41 -6.48
C HIS A 169 10.46 17.22 -5.74
N PHE A 170 9.96 16.01 -6.00
CA PHE A 170 10.48 14.77 -5.43
C PHE A 170 10.14 13.56 -6.29
N THR A 171 10.65 12.40 -5.89
CA THR A 171 10.24 11.11 -6.42
C THR A 171 9.29 10.43 -5.46
N VAL A 172 8.23 9.79 -5.97
CA VAL A 172 7.41 8.87 -5.19
C VAL A 172 7.90 7.44 -5.40
N ALA A 173 8.17 6.75 -4.31
CA ALA A 173 8.56 5.35 -4.28
C ALA A 173 7.57 4.52 -3.49
N ALA A 174 7.32 3.30 -3.95
CA ALA A 174 6.51 2.30 -3.27
C ALA A 174 7.43 1.27 -2.60
N THR A 175 7.30 1.08 -1.29
CA THR A 175 8.03 0.04 -0.54
C THR A 175 7.09 -1.11 -0.25
N LYS A 176 7.50 -2.34 -0.56
CA LYS A 176 6.71 -3.53 -0.24
C LYS A 176 6.61 -3.71 1.28
N GLU A 177 5.41 -4.00 1.76
CA GLU A 177 5.11 -4.37 3.16
C GLU A 177 5.13 -5.90 3.36
#